data_AF-A0AA51BKQ1-F1
#
_entry.id   AF-A0AA51BKQ1-F1
#
_cell.length_a   1.000
_cell.length_b   1.000
_cell.length_c   1.000
_cell.angle_alpha   90.00
_cell.angle_beta   90.00
_cell.angle_gamma   90.00
#
_symmetry.space_group_name_H-M   'P 1'
#
loop_
_entity.id
_entity.type
_entity.pdbx_description
1 polymer ?
#
loop_
_entity_poly.entity_id
_entity_poly.type
_entity_poly.pdbx_seq_one_letter_code
_entity_poly.pdbx_strand_id
1 'polypeptide(L)' 'MAGGVEVYMNRSDSFEKFLKKWKKKVDKSNILFKVREERYHKKPSVKKRERLKKLKFKNNLRRVRLLS' A
#
# COMPACT_ATOMS: atom_id res chain seq x y z
N MET A 1 -8.88 -9.49 -8.59
CA MET A 1 -7.72 -9.74 -9.48
C MET A 1 -6.50 -9.04 -8.91
N ALA A 2 -5.56 -9.78 -8.31
CA ALA A 2 -4.25 -9.24 -8.01
C ALA A 2 -3.47 -9.17 -9.34
N GLY A 3 -3.67 -8.09 -10.10
CA GLY A 3 -2.88 -7.84 -11.29
C GLY A 3 -1.42 -7.69 -10.86
N GLY A 4 -0.53 -8.47 -11.46
CA GLY A 4 0.91 -8.34 -11.27
C GLY A 4 1.37 -6.92 -11.61
N VAL A 5 2.52 -6.53 -11.06
CA VAL A 5 3.12 -5.23 -11.38
C VAL A 5 3.99 -5.39 -12.63
N GLU A 6 3.49 -4.87 -13.75
CA GLU A 6 4.23 -4.85 -15.01
C GLU A 6 4.95 -3.52 -15.20
N VAL A 7 6.21 -3.58 -15.65
CA VAL A 7 6.99 -2.43 -16.11
C VAL A 7 7.68 -2.83 -17.40
N TYR A 8 7.59 -1.96 -18.40
CA TYR A 8 8.28 -2.10 -19.68
C TYR A 8 9.57 -1.26 -19.65
N MET A 9 10.64 -1.82 -20.21
CA MET A 9 11.95 -1.19 -20.33
C MET A 9 12.15 -0.72 -21.78
N ASN A 10 12.61 0.52 -21.96
CA ASN A 10 13.01 1.00 -23.27
C ASN A 10 14.47 0.58 -23.56
N ARG A 11 14.84 0.41 -24.84
CA ARG A 11 16.20 0.00 -25.22
C ARG A 11 17.31 0.95 -24.74
N SER A 12 16.99 2.22 -24.51
CA SER A 12 17.91 3.24 -24.03
C SER A 12 17.99 3.35 -22.50
N ASP A 13 17.12 2.65 -21.77
CA ASP A 13 17.10 2.72 -20.31
C ASP A 13 18.16 1.80 -19.70
N SER A 14 18.88 2.33 -18.70
CA SER A 14 19.71 1.49 -17.84
C SER A 14 18.84 0.60 -16.96
N PHE A 15 19.31 -0.62 -16.71
CA PHE A 15 18.67 -1.60 -15.83
C PHE A 15 18.35 -1.02 -14.44
N GLU A 16 19.21 -0.17 -13.88
CA GLU A 16 18.96 0.45 -12.58
C GLU A 16 17.74 1.39 -12.57
N LYS A 17 17.55 2.15 -13.65
CA LYS A 17 16.38 3.04 -13.79
C LYS A 17 15.10 2.21 -13.85
N PHE A 18 15.14 1.09 -14.58
CA PHE A 18 14.05 0.13 -14.65
C PHE A 18 13.73 -0.46 -13.27
N LEU A 19 14.73 -0.95 -12.53
CA LEU A 19 14.56 -1.53 -11.20
C LEU A 19 13.94 -0.52 -10.23
N LYS A 20 14.38 0.74 -10.24
CA LYS A 20 13.79 1.82 -9.43
C LYS A 20 12.32 2.06 -9.79
N LYS A 21 11.97 2.06 -11.08
CA LYS A 21 10.59 2.23 -11.55
C LYS A 21 9.69 1.07 -11.13
N TRP A 22 10.21 -0.16 -11.24
CA TRP A 22 9.52 -1.36 -10.80
C TRP A 22 9.28 -1.35 -9.28
N LYS A 23 10.32 -1.08 -8.48
CA LYS A 23 10.19 -0.94 -7.03
C LYS A 23 9.11 0.06 -6.64
N LYS A 24 9.11 1.25 -7.25
CA LYS A 24 8.07 2.27 -7.02
C LYS A 24 6.66 1.78 -7.34
N LYS A 25 6.48 1.04 -8.44
CA LYS A 25 5.15 0.47 -8.77
C LYS A 25 4.75 -0.63 -7.77
N VAL A 26 5.68 -1.49 -7.34
CA VAL A 26 5.44 -2.51 -6.32
C VAL A 26 5.00 -1.88 -5.00
N ASP A 27 5.73 -0.87 -4.53
CA ASP A 27 5.40 -0.14 -3.31
C ASP A 27 4.01 0.53 -3.42
N LYS A 28 3.70 1.14 -4.57
CA LYS A 28 2.39 1.75 -4.84
C LYS A 28 1.25 0.73 -4.89
N SER A 29 1.50 -0.47 -5.40
CA SER A 29 0.49 -1.54 -5.47
C SER A 29 0.12 -2.09 -4.09
N ASN A 30 0.96 -1.85 -3.09
CA ASN A 30 0.83 -2.34 -1.72
C ASN A 30 0.63 -3.87 -1.65
N ILE A 31 1.14 -4.60 -2.64
CA ILE A 31 0.95 -6.05 -2.80
C ILE A 31 1.57 -6.83 -1.63
N LEU A 32 2.76 -6.42 -1.19
CA LEU A 32 3.44 -7.04 -0.04
C LEU A 32 2.61 -6.92 1.25
N PHE A 33 1.94 -5.78 1.45
CA PHE A 33 1.07 -5.59 2.60
C PHE A 33 -0.16 -6.50 2.53
N LYS A 34 -0.80 -6.63 1.37
CA LYS A 34 -1.95 -7.53 1.18
C LYS A 34 -1.58 -8.98 1.49
N VAL A 35 -0.46 -9.46 0.93
CA VAL A 35 0.03 -10.82 1.19
C VAL A 35 0.28 -11.05 2.69
N ARG A 36 0.86 -10.06 3.39
CA ARG A 36 1.08 -10.14 4.84
C ARG A 36 -0.23 -10.17 5.65
N GLU A 37 -1.22 -9.36 5.27
CA GLU A 37 -2.53 -9.33 5.92
C GLU A 37 -3.33 -10.61 5.68
N GLU A 38 -3.19 -11.21 4.50
CA GLU A 38 -3.89 -12.44 4.10
C GLU A 38 -3.19 -13.71 4.60
N ARG A 39 -1.94 -13.60 5.10
CA ARG A 39 -1.18 -14.73 5.65
C ARG A 39 -1.92 -15.48 6.75
N TYR A 40 -2.76 -14.79 7.52
CA TYR A 40 -3.55 -15.37 8.60
C TYR A 40 -5.02 -14.96 8.49
N HIS A 41 -5.92 -15.88 8.82
CA HIS A 41 -7.34 -15.56 8.87
C HIS A 41 -7.64 -14.57 10.01
N LYS A 42 -8.13 -13.38 9.67
CA LYS A 42 -8.70 -12.42 10.63
C LYS A 42 -10.22 -12.47 10.60
N LYS A 43 -10.84 -12.70 11.76
CA LYS A 43 -12.30 -12.62 11.94
C LYS A 43 -12.84 -11.25 11.46
N PRO A 44 -14.07 -11.20 10.91
CA PRO A 44 -14.65 -9.96 10.37
C PRO A 44 -14.78 -8.86 11.44
N SER A 45 -15.08 -9.22 12.69
CA SER A 45 -15.14 -8.28 13.82
C SER A 45 -13.79 -7.60 14.08
N VAL A 46 -12.68 -8.34 14.00
CA VAL A 46 -11.32 -7.80 14.16
C VAL A 46 -10.98 -6.85 13.02
N LYS A 47 -11.28 -7.24 11.77
CA LYS A 47 -11.10 -6.37 10.59
C LYS A 47 -11.86 -5.05 10.72
N LYS A 48 -13.13 -5.11 11.17
CA LYS A 48 -13.97 -3.92 11.42
C LYS A 48 -13.36 -3.01 12.49
N ARG A 49 -12.92 -3.59 13.61
CA ARG A 49 -12.29 -2.86 14.71
C ARG A 49 -11.02 -2.13 14.27
N GLU A 50 -10.13 -2.80 13.54
CA GLU A 50 -8.90 -2.18 13.03
C GLU A 50 -9.18 -1.04 12.05
N ARG A 51 -10.17 -1.21 11.15
CA ARG A 51 -10.60 -0.17 10.22
C ARG A 51 -11.08 1.08 10.96
N LEU A 52 -11.97 0.92 11.94
CA LEU A 52 -12.52 2.03 12.72
C LEU A 52 -11.45 2.76 13.52
N LYS A 53 -10.53 2.03 14.16
CA LYS A 53 -9.38 2.64 14.86
C LYS A 53 -8.52 3.50 13.93
N LYS A 54 -8.18 2.98 12.73
CA LYS A 54 -7.41 3.73 11.72
C LYS A 54 -8.14 4.98 11.25
N LEU A 55 -9.45 4.91 11.05
CA LEU A 55 -10.26 6.08 10.65
C LEU A 55 -10.31 7.15 11.74
N LYS A 56 -10.55 6.75 13.00
CA LYS A 56 -10.56 7.67 14.15
C LYS A 56 -9.22 8.40 14.27
N PHE A 57 -8.11 7.67 14.18
CA PHE A 57 -6.78 8.25 14.23
C PHE A 57 -6.54 9.27 13.10
N LYS A 58 -6.89 8.93 11.85
CA LYS A 58 -6.75 9.84 10.70
C LYS A 58 -7.62 11.10 10.85
N ASN A 59 -8.84 10.96 11.34
CA ASN A 59 -9.72 12.11 11.60
C ASN A 59 -9.15 13.04 12.67
N ASN A 60 -8.60 12.47 13.74
CA ASN A 60 -7.94 13.26 14.79
C ASN A 60 -6.73 14.04 14.23
N LEU A 61 -5.88 13.39 13.42
CA LEU A 61 -4.74 14.07 12.79
C LEU A 61 -5.17 15.23 11.88
N ARG A 62 -6.24 15.05 11.09
CA ARG A 62 -6.80 16.12 10.25
C ARG A 62 -7.31 17.27 11.10
N ARG A 63 -8.02 16.97 12.20
CA ARG A 63 -8.53 17.97 13.13
C ARG A 63 -7.39 18.80 13.74
N VAL A 64 -6.33 18.15 14.22
CA VAL A 64 -5.16 18.85 14.78
C VAL A 64 -4.50 19.75 13.73
N ARG A 65 -4.33 19.27 12.49
CA ARG A 65 -3.73 20.06 11.39
C ARG A 65 -4.58 21.25 10.95
N LEU A 66 -5.90 21.18 11.10
CA LEU A 66 -6.80 22.30 10.76
C LEU A 66 -6.91 23.33 11.90
N LEU A 67 -6.45 22.99 13.10
CA LEU A 67 -6.45 23.85 14.28
C LEU A 67 -5.06 24.47 14.56
N SER A 68 -4.05 24.12 13.76
CA SER A 68 -2.70 24.68 13.75
C SER A 68 -2.55 25.69 12.63
#